data_AF-A0A6B3HW79-F1
#
_entry.id   AF-A0A6B3HW79-F1
#
_cell.length_a   1.000
_cell.length_b   1.000
_cell.length_c   1.000
_cell.angle_alpha   90.00
_cell.angle_beta   90.00
_cell.angle_gamma   90.00
#
_symmetry.space_group_name_H-M   'P 1'
#
loop_
_entity.id
_entity.type
_entity.pdbx_description
1 polymer ?
#
loop_
_entity_poly.entity_id
_entity_poly.type
_entity_poly.pdbx_seq_one_letter_code
_entity_poly.pdbx_strand_id
1 'polypeptide(L)'
;AGSGFAHDEEELRRIAGQGLTLSPTTEVLLEESILGWKEYELELMRDRNDNVVVVCSIENFDPMGVHTGDSITVAPAMTLTDREYQRLR
;
A
#
# COMPACT_ATOMS: atom_id res chain seq x y z
N ALA A 1 8.85 -5.79 9.87
CA ALA A 1 10.33 -5.90 9.85
C ALA A 1 10.75 -6.53 8.53
N GLY A 2 11.62 -5.87 7.77
CA GLY A 2 12.02 -6.26 6.40
C GLY A 2 11.72 -5.20 5.32
N SER A 3 10.93 -4.19 5.66
CA SER A 3 10.65 -2.99 4.87
C SER A 3 10.86 -1.74 5.72
N GLY A 4 10.98 -0.57 5.08
CA GLY A 4 11.09 0.71 5.76
C GLY A 4 11.47 1.84 4.82
N PHE A 5 11.44 3.07 5.36
CA PHE A 5 11.95 4.25 4.67
C PHE A 5 13.44 4.42 4.96
N ALA A 6 14.23 4.62 3.90
CA ALA A 6 15.63 4.97 3.99
C ALA A 6 15.80 6.43 3.57
N HIS A 7 16.40 7.24 4.43
CA HIS A 7 16.64 8.67 4.19
C HIS A 7 18.06 8.95 3.68
N ASP A 8 18.95 7.98 3.80
CA ASP A 8 20.32 8.03 3.30
C ASP A 8 20.82 6.64 2.85
N GLU A 9 22.05 6.62 2.33
CA GLU A 9 22.67 5.40 1.82
C GLU A 9 22.97 4.36 2.93
N GLU A 10 23.29 4.81 4.14
CA GLU A 10 23.59 3.92 5.25
C GLU A 10 22.33 3.17 5.70
N GLU A 11 21.24 3.90 5.88
CA GLU A 11 19.92 3.33 6.17
C GLU A 11 19.47 2.40 5.05
N LEU A 12 19.68 2.79 3.79
CA LEU A 12 19.31 1.95 2.65
C LEU A 12 20.03 0.61 2.70
N ARG A 13 21.35 0.62 2.87
CA ARG A 13 22.16 -0.62 2.94
C ARG A 13 21.72 -1.51 4.10
N ARG A 14 21.43 -0.91 5.25
CA ARG A 14 20.95 -1.62 6.44
C ARG A 14 19.58 -2.26 6.21
N ILE A 15 18.59 -1.49 5.72
CA ILE A 15 17.20 -1.93 5.53
C ILE A 15 17.13 -2.95 4.40
N ALA A 16 17.73 -2.66 3.24
CA ALA A 16 17.74 -3.58 2.11
C ALA A 16 18.49 -4.87 2.42
N GLY A 17 19.62 -4.81 3.14
CA GLY A 17 20.35 -6.01 3.58
C GLY A 17 19.52 -6.91 4.49
N GLN A 18 18.76 -6.30 5.43
CA GLN A 18 17.79 -7.03 6.25
C GLN A 18 16.65 -7.61 5.41
N GLY A 19 16.11 -6.82 4.47
CA GLY A 19 15.06 -7.26 3.56
C GLY A 19 15.49 -8.46 2.71
N LEU A 20 16.70 -8.43 2.13
CA LEU A 20 17.27 -9.53 1.36
C LEU A 20 17.45 -10.80 2.18
N THR A 21 17.82 -10.66 3.46
CA THR A 21 17.99 -11.80 4.39
C THR A 21 16.65 -12.42 4.77
N LEU A 22 15.61 -11.59 4.93
CA LEU A 22 14.25 -12.03 5.29
C LEU A 22 13.44 -12.53 4.09
N SER A 23 13.79 -12.08 2.88
CA SER A 23 13.09 -12.41 1.65
C SER A 23 13.32 -13.89 1.28
N PRO A 24 12.24 -14.69 1.08
CA PRO A 24 12.35 -16.08 0.64
C PRO A 24 13.03 -16.25 -0.73
N THR A 25 13.04 -15.19 -1.53
CA THR A 25 13.63 -15.15 -2.88
C THR A 25 14.88 -14.28 -2.95
N THR A 26 15.35 -13.76 -1.82
CA THR A 26 16.53 -12.86 -1.75
C THR A 26 16.38 -11.65 -2.67
N GLU A 27 15.19 -11.05 -2.66
CA GLU A 27 14.85 -9.87 -3.46
C GLU A 27 14.21 -8.78 -2.59
N VAL A 28 14.47 -7.51 -2.94
CA VAL A 28 13.84 -6.31 -2.38
C VAL A 28 13.45 -5.37 -3.50
N LEU A 29 12.33 -4.66 -3.32
CA LEU A 29 11.90 -3.58 -4.21
C LEU A 29 12.29 -2.23 -3.57
N LEU A 30 12.87 -1.34 -4.38
CA LEU A 30 13.14 0.05 -4.01
C LEU A 30 12.27 0.95 -4.88
N GLU A 31 11.55 1.88 -4.25
CA GLU A 31 10.68 2.82 -4.94
C GLU A 31 10.96 4.27 -4.48
N GLU A 32 10.63 5.22 -5.34
CA GLU A 32 10.64 6.63 -4.97
C GLU A 32 9.56 6.89 -3.91
N SER A 33 9.86 7.77 -2.96
CA SER A 33 8.96 8.06 -1.86
C SER A 33 7.71 8.80 -2.32
N ILE A 34 6.55 8.22 -2.03
CA ILE A 34 5.24 8.87 -2.12
C ILE A 34 4.67 9.22 -0.73
N LEU A 35 5.56 9.46 0.23
CA LEU A 35 5.20 9.83 1.61
C LEU A 35 4.23 11.02 1.61
N GLY A 36 3.16 10.91 2.40
CA GLY A 36 2.15 11.96 2.53
C GLY A 36 1.01 11.89 1.51
N TRP A 37 1.08 11.00 0.52
CA TRP A 37 -0.03 10.77 -0.40
C TRP A 37 -1.20 10.08 0.31
N LYS A 38 -2.42 10.27 -0.21
CA LYS A 38 -3.59 9.52 0.25
C LYS A 38 -3.44 8.05 -0.12
N GLU A 39 -3.77 7.16 0.81
CA GLU A 39 -3.70 5.71 0.64
C GLU A 39 -5.12 5.12 0.62
N TYR A 40 -5.35 4.19 -0.30
CA TYR A 40 -6.65 3.57 -0.56
C TYR A 40 -6.51 2.07 -0.74
N GLU A 41 -7.47 1.32 -0.23
CA GLU A 41 -7.56 -0.14 -0.44
C GLU A 41 -8.92 -0.49 -1.05
N LEU A 42 -8.93 -1.44 -1.99
CA LEU A 42 -10.15 -1.99 -2.60
C LEU A 42 -10.21 -3.49 -2.37
N GLU A 43 -11.28 -3.92 -1.70
CA GLU A 43 -11.59 -5.33 -1.52
C GLU A 43 -12.40 -5.84 -2.71
N LEU A 44 -11.82 -6.78 -3.46
CA LEU A 44 -12.38 -7.32 -4.68
C LEU A 44 -12.73 -8.79 -4.51
N MET A 45 -13.85 -9.21 -5.11
CA MET A 45 -14.20 -10.62 -5.25
C MET A 45 -14.40 -10.97 -6.73
N ARG A 46 -13.74 -12.03 -7.20
CA ARG A 46 -13.85 -12.55 -8.57
C ARG A 46 -14.30 -14.00 -8.57
N ASP A 47 -15.28 -14.33 -9.41
CA ASP A 47 -15.74 -15.71 -9.60
C ASP A 47 -15.11 -16.40 -10.83
N ARG A 48 -15.41 -17.69 -11.01
CA ARG A 48 -14.91 -18.48 -12.15
C ARG A 48 -15.46 -18.04 -13.51
N ASN A 49 -16.59 -17.34 -13.52
CA ASN A 49 -17.24 -16.83 -14.73
C ASN A 49 -16.75 -15.42 -15.10
N ASP A 50 -15.65 -14.96 -14.48
CA ASP A 50 -15.04 -13.65 -14.70
C ASP A 50 -15.90 -12.47 -14.23
N ASN A 51 -16.86 -12.71 -13.34
CA ASN A 51 -17.55 -11.61 -12.66
C ASN A 51 -16.66 -11.05 -11.56
N VAL A 52 -16.54 -9.71 -11.50
CA VAL A 52 -15.78 -9.00 -10.46
C VAL A 52 -16.68 -8.01 -9.76
N VAL A 53 -16.65 -7.99 -8.43
CA VAL A 53 -17.35 -7.01 -7.61
C VAL A 53 -16.39 -6.32 -6.65
N VAL A 54 -16.62 -5.03 -6.42
CA VAL A 54 -15.98 -4.28 -5.33
C VAL A 54 -16.85 -4.46 -4.09
N VAL A 55 -16.29 -5.09 -3.07
CA VAL A 55 -16.97 -5.39 -1.81
C VAL A 55 -16.88 -4.19 -0.86
N CYS A 56 -15.70 -3.58 -0.77
CA CYS A 56 -15.43 -2.46 0.11
C CYS A 56 -14.37 -1.53 -0.49
N SER A 57 -14.48 -0.24 -0.21
CA SER A 57 -13.40 0.72 -0.40
C SER A 57 -13.02 1.28 0.95
N ILE A 58 -11.72 1.44 1.17
CA ILE A 58 -11.14 1.91 2.43
C ILE A 58 -10.25 3.11 2.11
N GLU A 59 -10.36 4.17 2.90
CA GLU A 59 -9.47 5.33 2.86
C GLU A 59 -8.70 5.40 4.18
N ASN A 60 -7.38 5.49 4.09
CA ASN A 60 -6.55 5.66 5.28
C ASN A 60 -6.66 7.11 5.76
N PHE A 61 -6.86 7.28 7.07
CA PHE A 61 -6.79 8.58 7.73
C PHE A 61 -5.34 9.04 7.82
N ASP A 62 -4.44 8.12 8.20
CA ASP A 62 -2.99 8.36 8.16
C ASP A 62 -2.49 8.21 6.71
N PRO A 63 -1.68 9.14 6.20
CA PRO A 63 -1.21 9.08 4.82
C PRO A 63 -0.13 8.01 4.62
N MET A 64 0.18 7.71 3.34
CA MET A 64 1.32 6.87 2.93
C MET A 64 2.55 7.22 3.75
N GLY A 65 3.14 6.22 4.41
CA GLY A 65 4.19 6.43 5.41
C GLY A 65 3.95 5.66 6.70
N VAL A 66 2.67 5.47 7.03
CA VAL A 66 2.21 4.58 8.10
C VAL A 66 1.64 3.35 7.43
N HIS A 67 2.07 2.16 7.87
CA HIS A 67 1.57 0.91 7.30
C HIS A 67 0.07 0.79 7.58
N THR A 68 -0.77 0.40 6.61
CA THR A 68 -2.24 0.40 6.81
C THR A 68 -2.70 -0.34 8.07
N GLY A 69 -2.04 -1.44 8.43
CA GLY A 69 -2.34 -2.19 9.67
C GLY A 69 -2.08 -1.42 10.97
N ASP A 70 -1.28 -0.35 10.93
CA ASP A 70 -1.02 0.59 12.02
C ASP A 70 -1.78 1.92 11.84
N SER A 71 -2.41 2.13 10.68
CA SER A 71 -3.18 3.34 10.34
C SER A 71 -4.62 3.27 10.86
N ILE A 72 -5.20 4.42 11.21
CA ILE A 72 -6.66 4.55 11.32
C ILE A 72 -7.24 4.53 9.90
N THR A 73 -8.28 3.74 9.67
CA THR A 73 -8.94 3.64 8.36
C THR A 73 -10.45 3.84 8.47
N VAL A 74 -11.07 4.26 7.37
CA VAL A 74 -12.52 4.42 7.26
C VAL A 74 -13.05 3.73 6.00
N ALA A 75 -14.27 3.21 6.10
CA ALA A 75 -15.02 2.67 4.98
C ALA A 75 -16.41 3.33 4.92
N PRO A 76 -16.89 3.81 3.75
CA PRO A 76 -16.23 3.76 2.44
C PRO A 76 -15.14 4.83 2.25
N ALA A 77 -14.51 4.86 1.07
CA ALA A 77 -13.70 6.00 0.65
C ALA A 77 -14.53 7.31 0.63
N MET A 78 -13.95 8.40 1.13
CA MET A 78 -14.66 9.65 1.43
C MET A 78 -14.31 10.78 0.47
N THR A 79 -13.05 10.84 0.01
CA THR A 79 -12.50 12.02 -0.70
C THR A 79 -12.13 11.78 -2.16
N LEU A 80 -12.60 10.68 -2.75
CA LEU A 80 -12.54 10.45 -4.20
C LEU A 80 -13.83 10.96 -4.84
N THR A 81 -13.71 11.70 -5.94
CA THR A 81 -14.85 11.90 -6.84
C THR A 81 -15.25 10.57 -7.46
N ASP A 82 -16.50 10.42 -7.88
CA ASP A 82 -16.95 9.20 -8.57
C ASP A 82 -16.06 8.88 -9.79
N ARG A 83 -15.60 9.88 -10.54
CA ARG A 83 -14.69 9.66 -11.68
C ARG A 83 -13.34 9.08 -11.27
N GLU A 84 -12.79 9.50 -10.14
CA GLU A 84 -11.54 8.95 -9.61
C GLU A 84 -11.77 7.55 -9.06
N TYR A 85 -12.88 7.35 -8.36
CA TYR A 85 -13.29 6.03 -7.85
C TYR A 85 -13.46 5.00 -8.97
N GLN A 86 -14.13 5.37 -10.08
CA GLN A 86 -14.28 4.49 -11.24
C GLN A 86 -12.97 4.27 -12.02
N ARG A 87 -11.93 5.10 -11.84
CA ARG A 87 -10.59 4.84 -12.40
C ARG A 87 -9.77 3.91 -11.52
N LEU A 88 -10.01 3.95 -10.21
CA LEU A 88 -9.37 3.07 -9.23
C LEU A 88 -9.97 1.65 -9.29
N ARG A 89 -11.29 1.55 -9.50
CA ARG A 89 -12.03 0.30 -9.73
C ARG A 89 -11.69 -0.36 -11.07
#